data_AF-A0A936U2Q3-F1
#
_entry.id   AF-A0A936U2Q3-F1
#
_cell.length_a   1.000
_cell.length_b   1.000
_cell.length_c   1.000
_cell.angle_alpha   90.00
_cell.angle_beta   90.00
_cell.angle_gamma   90.00
#
_symmetry.space_group_name_H-M   'P 1'
#
loop_
_entity.id
_entity.type
_entity.pdbx_description
1 polymer ?
#
loop_
_entity_poly.entity_id
_entity_poly.type
_entity_poly.pdbx_seq_one_letter_code
_entity_poly.pdbx_strand_id
1 'polypeptide(L)'
;MKKNVLLLAFILFNGLVSQGCLPGGYSLASQQQVDEFQFLFPGCTVIEGNLTISNNPMAGDPITNLNGISVLTEINGDVFIIDTWLPDLTGLNTLSRIGGSLCLWSNSYLTSLNGLENLNSIGNNLEIGTFNRGNELISDISALNHLSSLGGNLEISDSPNLASLAGLEQITSIQACSILSIHLC
;
A
#
# COMPACT_ATOMS: atom_id res chain seq x y z
N MET A 1 6.62 47.01 23.56
CA MET A 1 5.27 46.99 22.93
C MET A 1 5.10 45.62 22.28
N LYS A 2 4.41 44.71 22.97
CA LYS A 2 4.20 43.32 22.52
C LYS A 2 3.07 43.31 21.49
N LYS A 3 3.34 42.87 20.26
CA LYS A 3 2.30 42.63 19.25
C LYS A 3 1.66 41.28 19.56
N ASN A 4 0.52 41.32 20.22
CA ASN A 4 -0.40 40.18 20.31
C ASN A 4 -1.02 39.96 18.93
N VAL A 5 -0.45 39.05 18.14
CA VAL A 5 -1.14 38.52 16.96
C VAL A 5 -1.94 37.32 17.44
N LEU A 6 -3.20 37.59 17.78
CA LEU A 6 -4.21 36.58 18.05
C LEU A 6 -4.60 35.95 16.71
N LEU A 7 -3.92 34.88 16.29
CA LEU A 7 -4.32 34.14 15.10
C LEU A 7 -5.48 33.21 15.47
N LEU A 8 -6.70 33.74 15.35
CA LEU A 8 -7.94 32.95 15.31
C LEU A 8 -7.91 32.11 14.03
N ALA A 9 -7.34 30.90 14.09
CA ALA A 9 -7.58 29.90 13.07
C ALA A 9 -9.01 29.39 13.26
N PHE A 10 -9.84 29.66 12.25
CA PHE A 10 -11.24 29.27 12.16
C PHE A 10 -11.36 27.73 12.25
N ILE A 11 -11.86 27.23 13.38
CA ILE A 11 -12.36 25.86 13.46
C ILE A 11 -13.72 25.85 12.74
N LEU A 12 -13.73 25.51 11.45
CA LEU A 12 -14.94 24.99 10.81
C LEU A 12 -14.97 23.49 11.06
N PHE A 13 -15.53 23.12 12.21
CA PHE A 13 -16.02 21.77 12.46
C PHE A 13 -17.28 21.59 11.59
N ASN A 14 -17.09 21.28 10.30
CA ASN A 14 -18.18 20.83 9.45
C ASN A 14 -18.39 19.34 9.74
N GLY A 15 -19.36 19.06 10.61
CA GLY A 15 -19.87 17.72 10.77
C GLY A 15 -20.51 17.23 9.46
N LEU A 16 -20.15 15.99 9.10
CA LEU A 16 -21.02 15.01 8.44
C LEU A 16 -21.60 15.42 7.09
N VAL A 17 -20.72 15.66 6.13
CA VAL A 17 -20.91 15.00 4.84
C VAL A 17 -19.74 14.04 4.73
N SER A 18 -20.00 12.73 4.72
CA SER A 18 -19.01 11.75 4.26
C SER A 18 -18.84 11.97 2.76
N GLN A 19 -18.20 13.07 2.41
CA GLN A 19 -17.63 13.20 1.09
C GLN A 19 -16.60 12.09 1.02
N GLY A 20 -16.79 11.17 0.07
CA GLY A 20 -15.97 9.98 -0.06
C GLY A 20 -14.50 10.32 0.11
N CYS A 21 -13.78 9.52 0.90
CA CYS A 21 -12.38 9.84 1.07
C CYS A 21 -11.62 9.43 -0.19
N LEU A 22 -11.13 10.46 -0.91
CA LEU A 22 -10.26 10.31 -2.07
C LEU A 22 -10.87 9.44 -3.19
N PRO A 23 -12.02 9.81 -3.79
CA PRO A 23 -12.65 9.07 -4.88
C PRO A 23 -11.81 9.02 -6.16
N GLY A 24 -10.93 10.00 -6.35
CA GLY A 24 -9.94 10.00 -7.44
C GLY A 24 -8.64 9.27 -7.10
N GLY A 25 -8.53 8.72 -5.89
CA GLY A 25 -7.29 8.16 -5.36
C GLY A 25 -6.32 9.21 -4.81
N TYR A 26 -5.13 8.76 -4.43
CA TYR A 26 -4.06 9.61 -3.90
C TYR A 26 -2.68 9.06 -4.23
N SER A 27 -1.73 9.95 -4.51
CA SER A 27 -0.32 9.60 -4.79
C SER A 27 0.56 10.14 -3.67
N LEU A 28 1.22 9.23 -2.95
CA LEU A 28 2.27 9.51 -1.98
C LEU A 28 3.62 9.43 -2.70
N ALA A 29 4.34 10.55 -2.72
CA ALA A 29 5.61 10.68 -3.43
C ALA A 29 6.77 11.19 -2.57
N SER A 30 6.54 11.45 -1.28
CA SER A 30 7.56 11.79 -0.29
C SER A 30 7.15 11.36 1.12
N GLN A 31 8.12 11.26 2.05
CA GLN A 31 7.85 10.92 3.43
C GLN A 31 6.96 11.97 4.12
N GLN A 32 7.18 13.26 3.83
CA GLN A 32 6.34 14.34 4.34
C GLN A 32 4.86 14.12 4.01
N GLN A 33 4.52 13.66 2.80
CA GLN A 33 3.12 13.40 2.43
C GLN A 33 2.52 12.22 3.21
N VAL A 34 3.33 11.20 3.53
CA VAL A 34 2.91 10.10 4.40
C VAL A 34 2.60 10.65 5.80
N ASP A 35 3.53 11.41 6.36
CA ASP A 35 3.45 11.92 7.74
C ASP A 35 2.29 12.91 7.91
N GLU A 36 1.98 13.69 6.88
CA GLU A 36 0.88 14.67 6.88
C GLU A 36 -0.48 14.07 6.49
N PHE A 37 -0.56 12.79 6.09
CA PHE A 37 -1.78 12.21 5.53
C PHE A 37 -3.00 12.41 6.43
N GLN A 38 -2.91 12.09 7.72
CA GLN A 38 -4.03 12.24 8.66
C GLN A 38 -4.35 13.69 9.00
N PHE A 39 -3.40 14.60 8.83
CA PHE A 39 -3.63 16.03 8.99
C PHE A 39 -4.42 16.59 7.79
N LEU A 40 -4.09 16.15 6.58
CA LEU A 40 -4.75 16.56 5.34
C LEU A 40 -6.12 15.88 5.15
N PHE A 41 -6.24 14.62 5.57
CA PHE A 41 -7.44 13.79 5.41
C PHE A 41 -7.89 13.23 6.78
N PRO A 42 -8.31 14.11 7.71
CA PRO A 42 -8.69 13.68 9.06
C PRO A 42 -9.88 12.70 9.02
N GLY A 43 -9.69 11.54 9.65
CA GLY A 43 -10.72 10.49 9.72
C GLY A 43 -10.87 9.65 8.45
N CYS A 44 -10.01 9.83 7.44
CA CYS A 44 -10.00 8.96 6.28
C CYS A 44 -9.43 7.58 6.61
N THR A 45 -10.28 6.56 6.58
CA THR A 45 -9.89 5.15 6.76
C THR A 45 -10.14 4.29 5.52
N VAL A 46 -10.82 4.82 4.50
CA VAL A 46 -11.14 4.12 3.25
C VAL A 46 -10.78 5.02 2.08
N ILE A 47 -9.84 4.61 1.23
CA ILE A 47 -9.57 5.33 -0.02
C ILE A 47 -10.49 4.78 -1.10
N GLU A 48 -11.35 5.62 -1.66
CA GLU A 48 -12.34 5.20 -2.66
C GLU A 48 -11.73 4.95 -4.05
N GLY A 49 -10.63 5.62 -4.38
CA GLY A 49 -9.88 5.39 -5.62
C GLY A 49 -8.60 4.57 -5.43
N ASN A 50 -7.62 4.80 -6.29
CA ASN A 50 -6.33 4.12 -6.26
C ASN A 50 -5.38 4.76 -5.23
N LEU A 51 -4.49 3.96 -4.65
CA LEU A 51 -3.36 4.45 -3.87
C LEU A 51 -2.06 4.17 -4.63
N THR A 52 -1.31 5.22 -4.97
CA THR A 52 0.04 5.09 -5.52
C THR A 52 1.05 5.55 -4.48
N ILE A 53 2.05 4.71 -4.18
CA ILE A 53 3.17 5.02 -3.30
C ILE A 53 4.43 4.87 -4.15
N SER A 54 5.10 5.98 -4.46
CA SER A 54 6.31 5.93 -5.28
C SER A 54 7.21 7.12 -5.05
N ASN A 55 8.50 6.90 -4.80
CA ASN A 55 9.41 8.02 -4.54
C ASN A 55 9.46 8.99 -5.72
N ASN A 56 9.37 10.29 -5.42
CA ASN A 56 9.79 11.32 -6.36
C ASN A 56 11.31 11.50 -6.26
N PRO A 57 12.10 11.13 -7.29
CA PRO A 57 13.56 11.23 -7.24
C PRO A 57 14.06 12.69 -7.12
N MET A 58 13.20 13.68 -7.38
CA MET A 58 13.53 15.10 -7.26
C MET A 58 13.18 15.72 -5.90
N ALA A 59 12.43 15.02 -5.04
CA ALA A 59 11.93 15.59 -3.79
C ALA A 59 13.00 15.67 -2.68
N GLY A 60 14.03 14.82 -2.73
CA GLY A 60 15.05 14.74 -1.67
C GLY A 60 14.51 14.21 -0.33
N ASP A 61 13.32 13.62 -0.33
CA ASP A 61 12.58 13.13 0.83
C ASP A 61 11.95 11.76 0.54
N PRO A 62 12.77 10.69 0.45
CA PRO A 62 12.29 9.37 0.08
C PRO A 62 11.38 8.78 1.16
N ILE A 63 10.35 8.06 0.73
CA ILE A 63 9.45 7.27 1.58
C ILE A 63 10.23 6.08 2.14
N THR A 64 10.33 6.04 3.46
CA THR A 64 11.07 5.03 4.24
C THR A 64 10.19 4.29 5.25
N ASN A 65 8.97 4.77 5.50
CA ASN A 65 7.94 4.08 6.29
C ASN A 65 6.53 4.54 5.89
N LEU A 66 5.51 3.78 6.30
CA LEU A 66 4.10 4.08 6.03
C LEU A 66 3.29 4.44 7.29
N ASN A 67 3.95 4.85 8.38
CA ASN A 67 3.29 5.01 9.68
C ASN A 67 2.12 6.01 9.66
N GLY A 68 2.25 7.09 8.87
CA GLY A 68 1.23 8.12 8.73
C GLY A 68 -0.07 7.66 8.03
N ILE A 69 -0.08 6.47 7.41
CA ILE A 69 -1.27 5.88 6.78
C ILE A 69 -1.80 4.63 7.50
N SER A 70 -1.37 4.39 8.74
CA SER A 70 -1.76 3.24 9.59
C SER A 70 -3.24 3.14 9.95
N VAL A 71 -4.05 4.13 9.58
CA VAL A 71 -5.51 4.13 9.75
C VAL A 71 -6.28 3.60 8.56
N LEU A 72 -5.61 3.32 7.43
CA LEU A 72 -6.28 2.83 6.23
C LEU A 72 -6.71 1.37 6.41
N THR A 73 -8.02 1.17 6.41
CA THR A 73 -8.68 -0.13 6.55
C THR A 73 -9.06 -0.76 5.22
N GLU A 74 -9.25 0.05 4.18
CA GLU A 74 -9.69 -0.39 2.86
C GLU A 74 -9.23 0.57 1.76
N ILE A 75 -8.92 0.03 0.59
CA ILE A 75 -8.68 0.78 -0.65
C ILE A 75 -9.56 0.15 -1.72
N ASN A 76 -10.50 0.91 -2.28
CA ASN A 76 -11.47 0.39 -3.24
C ASN A 76 -10.88 0.23 -4.65
N GLY A 77 -9.85 1.01 -4.99
CA GLY A 77 -9.12 0.90 -6.23
C GLY A 77 -7.89 -0.02 -6.16
N ASP A 78 -6.97 0.19 -7.09
CA ASP A 78 -5.68 -0.47 -7.13
C ASP A 78 -4.69 0.15 -6.14
N VAL A 79 -3.76 -0.67 -5.65
CA VAL A 79 -2.62 -0.25 -4.85
C VAL A 79 -1.34 -0.49 -5.63
N PHE A 80 -0.61 0.58 -5.91
CA PHE A 80 0.68 0.55 -6.57
C PHE A 80 1.75 1.00 -5.59
N ILE A 81 2.70 0.12 -5.25
CA ILE A 81 3.90 0.48 -4.48
C ILE A 81 5.09 0.28 -5.40
N ILE A 82 5.70 1.38 -5.83
CA ILE A 82 6.67 1.40 -6.93
C ILE A 82 7.90 2.22 -6.55
N ASP A 83 9.10 1.66 -6.71
CA ASP A 83 10.37 2.41 -6.53
C ASP A 83 10.47 3.13 -5.17
N THR A 84 10.12 2.42 -4.09
CA THR A 84 10.20 2.94 -2.72
C THR A 84 11.47 2.47 -1.99
N TRP A 85 11.82 3.14 -0.88
CA TRP A 85 12.92 2.73 0.00
C TRP A 85 12.41 2.07 1.29
N LEU A 86 11.23 1.44 1.18
CA LEU A 86 10.57 0.77 2.27
C LEU A 86 11.25 -0.58 2.55
N PRO A 87 11.64 -0.88 3.81
CA PRO A 87 12.13 -2.21 4.18
C PRO A 87 11.01 -3.26 4.27
N ASP A 88 9.82 -2.80 4.62
CA ASP A 88 8.57 -3.56 4.75
C ASP A 88 7.37 -2.60 4.57
N LEU A 89 6.15 -3.11 4.74
CA LEU A 89 4.89 -2.36 4.58
C LEU A 89 4.26 -1.98 5.92
N THR A 90 5.06 -1.94 7.00
CA THR A 90 4.60 -1.51 8.33
C THR A 90 4.01 -0.11 8.22
N GLY A 91 2.75 0.00 8.66
CA GLY A 91 1.91 1.16 8.38
C GLY A 91 0.69 0.82 7.53
N LEU A 92 0.61 -0.39 6.95
CA LEU A 92 -0.61 -0.93 6.35
C LEU A 92 -1.31 -1.97 7.23
N ASN A 93 -0.89 -2.12 8.50
CA ASN A 93 -1.31 -3.20 9.39
C ASN A 93 -2.84 -3.31 9.59
N THR A 94 -3.61 -2.25 9.35
CA THR A 94 -5.08 -2.25 9.49
C THR A 94 -5.82 -2.51 8.18
N LEU A 95 -5.10 -2.51 7.05
CA LEU A 95 -5.64 -2.70 5.72
C LEU A 95 -6.14 -4.13 5.56
N SER A 96 -7.45 -4.27 5.35
CA SER A 96 -8.12 -5.55 5.26
C SER A 96 -8.57 -5.93 3.86
N ARG A 97 -8.75 -4.94 2.99
CA ARG A 97 -9.26 -5.13 1.63
C ARG A 97 -8.63 -4.17 0.62
N ILE A 98 -8.28 -4.72 -0.53
CA ILE A 98 -7.97 -4.00 -1.76
C ILE A 98 -9.02 -4.40 -2.79
N GLY A 99 -9.79 -3.45 -3.29
CA GLY A 99 -10.85 -3.68 -4.27
C GLY A 99 -10.34 -3.91 -5.68
N GLY A 100 -9.17 -3.37 -6.02
CA GLY A 100 -8.46 -3.60 -7.27
C GLY A 100 -7.32 -4.61 -7.12
N SER A 101 -6.20 -4.31 -7.77
CA SER A 101 -4.95 -5.09 -7.76
C SER A 101 -3.97 -4.57 -6.72
N LEU A 102 -3.11 -5.44 -6.20
CA LEU A 102 -1.92 -5.06 -5.44
C LEU A 102 -0.68 -5.30 -6.31
N CYS A 103 0.02 -4.22 -6.62
CA CYS A 103 1.20 -4.22 -7.48
C CYS A 103 2.40 -3.72 -6.69
N LEU A 104 3.35 -4.60 -6.40
CA LEU A 104 4.61 -4.31 -5.72
C LEU A 104 5.75 -4.39 -6.74
N TRP A 105 6.13 -3.24 -7.30
CA TRP A 105 7.07 -3.18 -8.41
C TRP A 105 8.35 -2.41 -8.09
N SER A 106 9.49 -2.98 -8.47
CA SER A 106 10.79 -2.30 -8.40
C SER A 106 11.14 -1.73 -7.02
N ASN A 107 10.74 -2.39 -5.93
CA ASN A 107 11.07 -1.97 -4.56
C ASN A 107 12.34 -2.68 -4.11
N SER A 108 13.49 -2.14 -4.50
CA SER A 108 14.81 -2.74 -4.27
C SER A 108 15.19 -2.90 -2.79
N TYR A 109 14.55 -2.16 -1.88
CA TYR A 109 14.78 -2.24 -0.44
C TYR A 109 13.78 -3.14 0.31
N LEU A 110 12.71 -3.59 -0.36
CA LEU A 110 11.64 -4.33 0.28
C LEU A 110 12.09 -5.76 0.59
N THR A 111 12.15 -6.10 1.88
CA THR A 111 12.63 -7.41 2.36
C THR A 111 11.50 -8.35 2.73
N SER A 112 10.37 -7.80 3.16
CA SER A 112 9.18 -8.54 3.57
C SER A 112 7.90 -7.77 3.29
N LEU A 113 6.76 -8.46 3.39
CA LEU A 113 5.43 -7.85 3.32
C LEU A 113 4.81 -7.57 4.70
N ASN A 114 5.62 -7.52 5.76
CA ASN A 114 5.14 -7.18 7.10
C ASN A 114 4.34 -5.89 7.06
N GLY A 115 3.21 -5.85 7.77
CA GLY A 115 2.18 -4.83 7.63
C GLY A 115 0.98 -5.25 6.78
N LEU A 116 1.00 -6.39 6.08
CA LEU A 116 -0.16 -6.93 5.35
C LEU A 116 -0.87 -8.08 6.07
N GLU A 117 -0.59 -8.32 7.35
CA GLU A 117 -1.12 -9.47 8.11
C GLU A 117 -2.64 -9.48 8.23
N ASN A 118 -3.31 -8.34 8.06
CA ASN A 118 -4.77 -8.25 8.10
C ASN A 118 -5.41 -8.23 6.71
N LEU A 119 -4.64 -8.29 5.62
CA LEU A 119 -5.16 -8.25 4.27
C LEU A 119 -5.88 -9.57 3.95
N ASN A 120 -7.21 -9.51 3.84
CA ASN A 120 -8.05 -10.69 3.64
C ASN A 120 -8.41 -10.92 2.17
N SER A 121 -8.55 -9.84 1.38
CA SER A 121 -9.01 -9.93 0.00
C SER A 121 -8.36 -8.91 -0.93
N ILE A 122 -8.02 -9.37 -2.13
CA ILE A 122 -7.63 -8.55 -3.28
C ILE A 122 -8.65 -8.84 -4.40
N GLY A 123 -9.27 -7.79 -4.92
CA GLY A 123 -10.34 -7.92 -5.91
C GLY A 123 -9.86 -8.37 -7.28
N ASN A 124 -8.62 -8.02 -7.67
CA ASN A 124 -8.02 -8.38 -8.96
C ASN A 124 -6.67 -9.11 -8.74
N ASN A 125 -5.58 -8.64 -9.34
CA ASN A 125 -4.30 -9.34 -9.35
C ASN A 125 -3.47 -9.05 -8.09
N LEU A 126 -2.64 -10.01 -7.70
CA LEU A 126 -1.50 -9.81 -6.80
C LEU A 126 -0.23 -10.00 -7.62
N GLU A 127 0.55 -8.92 -7.75
CA GLU A 127 1.77 -8.89 -8.54
C GLU A 127 2.95 -8.47 -7.66
N ILE A 128 3.88 -9.39 -7.41
CA ILE A 128 5.10 -9.17 -6.63
C ILE A 128 6.27 -9.37 -7.58
N GLY A 129 6.85 -8.28 -8.09
CA GLY A 129 7.84 -8.40 -9.13
C GLY A 129 7.84 -7.22 -10.07
N THR A 130 7.84 -7.45 -11.37
CA THR A 130 8.36 -6.40 -12.27
C THR A 130 7.33 -5.40 -12.73
N PHE A 131 7.76 -4.13 -12.76
CA PHE A 131 7.58 -3.29 -13.94
C PHE A 131 8.96 -2.78 -14.46
N ASN A 132 9.88 -3.74 -14.58
CA ASN A 132 11.27 -3.76 -15.10
C ASN A 132 12.38 -3.13 -14.22
N ARG A 133 12.57 -3.50 -12.95
CA ARG A 133 12.82 -4.88 -12.47
C ARG A 133 12.63 -5.02 -10.95
N GLY A 134 12.46 -6.27 -10.49
CA GLY A 134 11.68 -6.67 -9.31
C GLY A 134 12.20 -6.36 -7.91
N ASN A 135 11.62 -7.06 -6.94
CA ASN A 135 11.84 -6.84 -5.51
C ASN A 135 13.01 -7.73 -5.05
N GLU A 136 14.24 -7.36 -5.43
CA GLU A 136 15.41 -8.23 -5.31
C GLU A 136 15.67 -8.75 -3.89
N LEU A 137 15.37 -7.94 -2.87
CA LEU A 137 15.60 -8.28 -1.47
C LEU A 137 14.42 -9.01 -0.79
N ILE A 138 13.29 -9.17 -1.48
CA ILE A 138 12.13 -9.83 -0.86
C ILE A 138 12.46 -11.29 -0.60
N SER A 139 12.31 -11.71 0.65
CA SER A 139 12.62 -13.07 1.09
C SER A 139 11.49 -13.69 1.91
N ASP A 140 10.53 -12.86 2.36
CA ASP A 140 9.42 -13.27 3.20
C ASP A 140 8.11 -12.64 2.76
N ILE A 141 7.14 -13.48 2.39
CA ILE A 141 5.76 -13.09 2.07
C ILE A 141 4.74 -13.66 3.07
N SER A 142 5.20 -14.19 4.20
CA SER A 142 4.37 -14.88 5.20
C SER A 142 3.29 -13.98 5.82
N ALA A 143 3.47 -12.66 5.75
CA ALA A 143 2.45 -11.69 6.14
C ALA A 143 1.16 -11.80 5.32
N LEU A 144 1.14 -12.52 4.19
CA LEU A 144 -0.09 -12.77 3.42
C LEU A 144 -0.93 -13.94 3.97
N ASN A 145 -0.59 -14.50 5.13
CA ASN A 145 -1.22 -15.68 5.74
C ASN A 145 -2.73 -15.58 6.02
N HIS A 146 -3.36 -14.41 5.89
CA HIS A 146 -4.82 -14.23 5.97
C HIS A 146 -5.48 -13.91 4.63
N LEU A 147 -4.71 -13.76 3.55
CA LEU A 147 -5.25 -13.52 2.21
C LEU A 147 -5.98 -14.78 1.74
N SER A 148 -7.32 -14.71 1.72
CA SER A 148 -8.18 -15.86 1.41
C SER A 148 -8.91 -15.75 0.08
N SER A 149 -9.06 -14.52 -0.43
CA SER A 149 -9.75 -14.23 -1.69
C SER A 149 -8.86 -13.42 -2.63
N LEU A 150 -8.61 -13.96 -3.82
CA LEU A 150 -7.93 -13.28 -4.92
C LEU A 150 -8.83 -13.36 -6.16
N GLY A 151 -9.34 -12.23 -6.65
CA GLY A 151 -10.23 -12.27 -7.81
C GLY A 151 -9.50 -12.52 -9.14
N GLY A 152 -8.24 -12.11 -9.24
CA GLY A 152 -7.40 -12.17 -10.44
C GLY A 152 -6.24 -13.17 -10.35
N ASN A 153 -5.14 -12.87 -11.04
CA ASN A 153 -3.96 -13.72 -11.09
C ASN A 153 -3.02 -13.47 -9.90
N LEU A 154 -2.27 -14.51 -9.53
CA LEU A 154 -1.08 -14.39 -8.69
C LEU A 154 0.16 -14.45 -9.58
N GLU A 155 0.94 -13.37 -9.57
CA GLU A 155 2.21 -13.30 -10.28
C GLU A 155 3.34 -12.94 -9.31
N ILE A 156 4.37 -13.78 -9.29
CA ILE A 156 5.59 -13.54 -8.50
C ILE A 156 6.80 -13.67 -9.44
N SER A 157 7.45 -12.57 -9.75
CA SER A 157 8.56 -12.52 -10.70
C SER A 157 9.72 -11.71 -10.14
N ASP A 158 10.93 -11.99 -10.61
CA ASP A 158 12.15 -11.25 -10.29
C ASP A 158 12.32 -11.01 -8.78
N SER A 159 12.10 -12.06 -7.99
CA SER A 159 12.20 -12.11 -6.53
C SER A 159 13.21 -13.19 -6.10
N PRO A 160 14.49 -13.10 -6.50
CA PRO A 160 15.46 -14.22 -6.41
C PRO A 160 15.74 -14.70 -4.98
N ASN A 161 15.52 -13.86 -3.96
CA ASN A 161 15.71 -14.22 -2.56
C ASN A 161 14.50 -14.91 -1.91
N LEU A 162 13.37 -15.01 -2.63
CA LEU A 162 12.15 -15.64 -2.13
C LEU A 162 12.26 -17.16 -2.24
N ALA A 163 12.63 -17.80 -1.14
CA ALA A 163 12.82 -19.25 -1.07
C ALA A 163 11.53 -20.04 -0.80
N SER A 164 10.46 -19.37 -0.39
CA SER A 164 9.21 -20.00 0.06
C SER A 164 7.99 -19.16 -0.32
N LEU A 165 6.88 -19.84 -0.54
CA LEU A 165 5.56 -19.23 -0.72
C LEU A 165 4.70 -19.32 0.55
N ALA A 166 5.35 -19.54 1.70
CA ALA A 166 4.67 -19.55 3.00
C ALA A 166 3.92 -18.23 3.20
N GLY A 167 2.68 -18.32 3.69
CA GLY A 167 1.72 -17.21 3.73
C GLY A 167 0.62 -17.30 2.67
N LEU A 168 0.79 -18.05 1.58
CA LEU A 168 -0.23 -18.15 0.54
C LEU A 168 -1.21 -19.32 0.73
N GLU A 169 -1.13 -20.04 1.86
CA GLU A 169 -1.88 -21.27 2.09
C GLU A 169 -3.39 -21.06 2.23
N GLN A 170 -3.83 -19.84 2.56
CA GLN A 170 -5.25 -19.52 2.74
C GLN A 170 -5.94 -19.12 1.44
N ILE A 171 -5.22 -18.93 0.33
CA ILE A 171 -5.82 -18.56 -0.96
C ILE A 171 -6.63 -19.76 -1.48
N THR A 172 -7.94 -19.75 -1.19
CA THR A 172 -8.87 -20.84 -1.52
C THR A 172 -9.71 -20.55 -2.75
N SER A 173 -9.77 -19.28 -3.17
CA SER A 173 -10.52 -18.83 -4.34
C SER A 173 -9.66 -17.92 -5.21
N ILE A 174 -9.33 -18.42 -6.41
CA ILE A 174 -8.82 -17.63 -7.53
C ILE A 174 -9.94 -17.58 -8.58
N GLN A 175 -10.56 -16.42 -8.78
CA GLN A 175 -11.78 -16.32 -9.62
C GLN A 175 -11.50 -16.20 -11.12
N ALA A 176 -10.29 -15.79 -11.52
CA ALA A 176 -9.88 -15.70 -12.91
C ALA A 176 -9.26 -17.02 -13.44
N CYS A 177 -9.31 -17.20 -14.77
CA CYS A 177 -8.61 -18.27 -15.50
C CYS A 177 -7.11 -18.16 -15.24
N SER A 178 -6.63 -18.89 -14.24
CA SER A 178 -5.40 -18.58 -13.51
C SER A 178 -4.17 -18.86 -14.38
N ILE A 179 -3.34 -17.84 -14.61
CA ILE A 179 -1.94 -18.05 -14.97
C ILE A 179 -1.15 -17.81 -13.69
N LEU A 180 -0.72 -18.89 -13.02
CA LEU A 180 0.31 -18.79 -12.00
C LEU A 180 1.64 -18.68 -12.74
N SER A 181 2.23 -17.49 -12.74
CA SER A 181 3.56 -17.22 -13.30
C SER A 181 4.52 -16.96 -12.16
N ILE A 182 5.43 -17.90 -11.91
CA ILE A 182 6.50 -17.75 -10.93
C ILE A 182 7.84 -17.80 -11.67
N HIS A 183 8.53 -16.67 -11.75
CA HIS A 183 9.85 -16.55 -12.38
C HIS A 183 10.87 -16.07 -11.35
N LEU A 184 11.50 -17.02 -10.65
CA LEU A 184 12.60 -16.81 -9.71
C LEU A 184 13.89 -17.24 -10.44
N CYS A 185 14.55 -16.33 -11.13
CA CYS A 185 15.80 -16.60 -11.85
C CYS A 185 16.96 -15.80 -11.27
#